data_AF-A0A8T3R4K5-F1
#
_entry.id   AF-A0A8T3R4K5-F1
#
_cell.length_a   1.000
_cell.length_b   1.000
_cell.length_c   1.000
_cell.angle_alpha   90.00
_cell.angle_beta   90.00
_cell.angle_gamma   90.00
#
_symmetry.space_group_name_H-M   'P 1'
#
loop_
_entity.id
_entity.type
_entity.pdbx_description
1 polymer ?
#
loop_
_entity_poly.entity_id
_entity_poly.type
_entity_poly.pdbx_seq_one_letter_code
_entity_poly.pdbx_strand_id
1 'polypeptide(L)'
;MARRRIPDELLSTAHIRSQARAAGDWAEADRLRVLIEAAGWRIADRGTDFSLTPATPSDVIDGERVRYGSSAAVPSRFEEPATGLATVVLIATDWPDDIARALASLRATAPGDTTIVIVADGPSAVQAAMLEQLDPPVDGTPWHEVIWTSERLGQGAATNIGLRRASA
;
A
#
# COMPACT_ATOMS: atom_id res chain seq x y z
N MET A 1 10.19 -15.05 1.08
CA MET A 1 9.19 -14.50 0.13
C MET A 1 8.72 -15.62 -0.78
N ALA A 2 7.44 -16.00 -0.71
CA ALA A 2 6.88 -16.95 -1.67
C ALA A 2 6.87 -16.29 -3.06
N ARG A 3 7.53 -16.90 -4.04
CA ARG A 3 7.60 -16.36 -5.40
C ARG A 3 6.22 -16.53 -6.03
N ARG A 4 5.48 -15.43 -6.24
CA ARG A 4 4.19 -15.45 -6.95
C ARG A 4 4.39 -16.12 -8.30
N ARG A 5 3.70 -17.23 -8.55
CA ARG A 5 3.75 -17.94 -9.83
C ARG A 5 3.21 -17.00 -10.92
N ILE A 6 3.94 -16.89 -12.03
CA ILE A 6 3.49 -16.16 -13.21
C ILE A 6 2.34 -16.98 -13.84
N PRO A 7 1.14 -16.41 -14.04
CA PRO A 7 0.06 -17.09 -14.75
C PRO A 7 0.48 -17.44 -16.18
N ASP A 8 0.10 -18.63 -16.65
CA ASP A 8 0.56 -19.14 -17.95
C ASP A 8 0.10 -18.22 -19.11
N GLU A 9 -1.13 -17.68 -19.05
CA GLU A 9 -1.66 -16.70 -20.02
C GLU A 9 -0.83 -15.41 -20.09
N LEU A 10 -0.34 -14.95 -18.94
CA LEU A 10 0.50 -13.76 -18.85
C LEU A 10 1.88 -14.02 -19.44
N LEU A 11 2.42 -15.22 -19.17
CA LEU A 11 3.69 -15.64 -19.76
C LEU A 11 3.57 -15.73 -21.29
N SER A 12 2.48 -16.29 -21.82
CA SER A 12 2.18 -16.30 -23.25
C SER A 12 2.09 -14.88 -23.83
N THR A 13 1.38 -13.98 -23.15
CA THR A 13 1.25 -12.56 -23.55
C THR A 13 2.61 -11.88 -23.64
N ALA A 14 3.51 -12.15 -22.69
CA ALA A 14 4.87 -11.62 -22.68
C ALA A 14 5.74 -12.16 -23.84
N HIS A 15 5.58 -13.44 -24.20
CA HIS A 15 6.25 -14.00 -25.38
C HIS A 15 5.75 -13.35 -26.69
N ILE A 16 4.44 -13.16 -26.85
CA ILE A 16 3.87 -12.49 -28.02
C ILE A 16 4.39 -11.05 -28.11
N ARG A 17 4.48 -10.33 -26.98
CA ARG A 17 5.08 -8.99 -26.94
C ARG A 17 6.53 -9.01 -27.40
N SER A 18 7.32 -9.98 -26.95
CA SER A 18 8.72 -10.13 -27.36
C SER A 18 8.85 -10.32 -28.87
N GLN A 19 7.99 -11.15 -29.45
CA GLN A 19 7.94 -11.36 -30.90
C GLN A 19 7.54 -10.09 -31.66
N ALA A 20 6.54 -9.35 -31.18
CA ALA A 20 6.15 -8.06 -31.76
C ALA A 20 7.31 -7.06 -31.78
N ARG A 21 8.07 -6.97 -30.67
CA ARG A 21 9.28 -6.14 -30.60
C ARG A 21 10.35 -6.57 -31.61
N ALA A 22 10.59 -7.88 -31.73
CA ALA A 22 11.56 -8.42 -32.69
C ALA A 22 11.17 -8.14 -34.15
N ALA A 23 9.86 -8.10 -34.44
CA ALA A 23 9.32 -7.75 -35.74
C ALA A 23 9.24 -6.22 -36.00
N GLY A 24 9.54 -5.38 -34.99
CA GLY A 24 9.41 -3.93 -35.08
C GLY A 24 7.96 -3.41 -34.97
N ASP A 25 7.01 -4.25 -34.54
CA ASP A 25 5.63 -3.86 -34.29
C ASP A 25 5.50 -3.26 -32.87
N TRP A 26 5.88 -1.98 -32.77
CA TRP A 26 5.89 -1.26 -31.50
C TRP A 26 4.49 -1.01 -30.94
N ALA A 27 3.49 -0.81 -31.80
CA ALA A 27 2.12 -0.56 -31.39
C ALA A 27 1.53 -1.79 -30.68
N GLU A 28 1.71 -2.98 -31.26
CA GLU A 28 1.27 -4.22 -30.63
C GLU A 28 2.05 -4.52 -29.35
N ALA A 29 3.37 -4.29 -29.36
CA ALA A 29 4.20 -4.47 -28.19
C ALA A 29 3.76 -3.58 -27.00
N ASP A 30 3.37 -2.32 -27.26
CA ASP A 30 2.87 -1.41 -26.24
C ASP A 30 1.47 -1.80 -25.76
N ARG A 31 0.57 -2.20 -26.66
CA ARG A 31 -0.75 -2.73 -26.29
C ARG A 31 -0.64 -3.92 -25.34
N LEU A 32 0.25 -4.87 -25.65
CA LEU A 32 0.50 -6.05 -24.82
C LEU A 32 1.17 -5.69 -23.48
N ARG A 33 2.07 -4.69 -23.46
CA ARG A 33 2.61 -4.17 -22.20
C ARG A 33 1.50 -3.65 -21.30
N VAL A 34 0.57 -2.85 -21.83
CA VAL A 34 -0.57 -2.32 -21.06
C VAL A 34 -1.42 -3.46 -20.47
N LEU A 35 -1.67 -4.52 -21.22
CA LEU A 35 -2.39 -5.70 -20.72
C LEU A 35 -1.65 -6.40 -19.57
N ILE A 36 -0.32 -6.56 -19.69
CA ILE A 36 0.50 -7.17 -18.64
C ILE A 36 0.49 -6.29 -17.37
N GLU A 37 0.60 -4.97 -17.54
CA GLU A 37 0.55 -4.01 -16.44
C GLU A 37 -0.82 -3.97 -15.77
N ALA A 38 -1.91 -4.02 -16.54
CA ALA A 38 -3.27 -4.11 -16.03
C ALA A 38 -3.51 -5.41 -15.23
N ALA A 39 -2.80 -6.50 -15.55
CA ALA A 39 -2.82 -7.74 -14.78
C ALA A 39 -1.97 -7.67 -13.49
N GLY A 40 -1.36 -6.52 -13.19
CA GLY A 40 -0.56 -6.29 -11.97
C GLY A 40 0.89 -6.76 -12.10
N TRP A 41 1.43 -6.83 -13.31
CA TRP A 41 2.81 -7.24 -13.57
C TRP A 41 3.59 -6.19 -14.35
N ARG A 42 4.85 -6.02 -14.01
CA ARG A 42 5.81 -5.22 -14.76
C ARG A 42 6.59 -6.14 -15.69
N ILE A 43 6.70 -5.74 -16.95
CA ILE A 43 7.59 -6.37 -17.91
C ILE A 43 8.78 -5.45 -18.20
N ALA A 44 9.98 -6.01 -18.16
CA ALA A 44 11.20 -5.34 -18.57
C ALA A 44 11.97 -6.23 -19.54
N ASP A 45 12.54 -5.63 -20.57
CA ASP A 45 13.37 -6.36 -21.54
C ASP A 45 14.73 -6.71 -20.93
N ARG A 46 15.24 -7.90 -21.25
CA ARG A 46 16.53 -8.43 -20.79
C ARG A 46 17.28 -9.07 -21.95
N GLY A 47 17.95 -8.24 -22.75
CA GLY A 47 18.65 -8.72 -23.94
C GLY A 47 17.66 -9.38 -24.92
N THR A 48 17.86 -10.67 -25.20
CA THR A 48 16.97 -11.47 -26.06
C THR A 48 15.75 -12.05 -25.33
N ASP A 49 15.62 -11.81 -24.02
CA ASP A 49 14.56 -12.33 -23.16
C ASP A 49 13.82 -11.18 -22.45
N PHE A 50 12.85 -11.50 -21.59
CA PHE A 50 12.15 -10.56 -20.76
C PHE A 50 12.13 -11.01 -19.29
N SER A 51 11.85 -10.08 -18.39
CA SER A 51 11.51 -10.39 -17.00
C SER A 51 10.13 -9.88 -16.65
N LEU A 52 9.36 -10.73 -15.99
CA LEU A 52 8.10 -10.41 -15.36
C LEU A 52 8.29 -10.34 -13.85
N THR A 53 7.91 -9.22 -13.25
CA THR A 53 7.86 -9.05 -11.80
C THR A 53 6.51 -8.49 -11.38
N PRO A 54 5.99 -8.80 -10.18
CA PRO A 54 4.81 -8.13 -9.68
C PRO A 54 4.99 -6.59 -9.72
N ALA A 55 3.93 -5.87 -10.13
CA ALA A 55 3.96 -4.42 -10.21
C ALA A 55 4.09 -3.77 -8.81
N THR A 56 3.46 -4.40 -7.82
CA THR A 56 3.48 -4.04 -6.40
C THR A 56 4.02 -5.20 -5.56
N PRO A 57 4.56 -4.93 -4.36
CA PRO A 57 4.79 -5.96 -3.35
C PRO A 57 3.53 -6.79 -3.08
N SER A 58 3.72 -7.99 -2.53
CA SER A 58 2.61 -8.85 -2.11
C SER A 58 2.11 -8.45 -0.72
N ASP A 59 0.84 -8.73 -0.45
CA ASP A 59 0.31 -8.67 0.90
C ASP A 59 0.96 -9.79 1.75
N VAL A 60 1.19 -9.50 3.03
CA VAL A 60 1.74 -10.45 4.01
C VAL A 60 0.75 -10.59 5.17
N ILE A 61 0.39 -11.84 5.49
CA ILE A 61 -0.43 -12.14 6.66
C ILE A 61 0.50 -12.37 7.85
N ASP A 62 0.33 -11.59 8.91
CA ASP A 62 1.12 -11.61 10.14
C ASP A 62 0.16 -11.74 11.34
N GLY A 63 -0.08 -12.99 11.76
CA GLY A 63 -1.16 -13.30 12.72
C GLY A 63 -2.54 -12.97 12.14
N GLU A 64 -3.31 -12.17 12.87
CA GLU A 64 -4.63 -11.66 12.42
C GLU A 64 -4.52 -10.40 11.56
N ARG A 65 -3.33 -9.82 11.41
CA ARG A 65 -3.10 -8.57 10.67
C ARG A 65 -2.68 -8.85 9.23
N VAL A 66 -3.20 -8.02 8.33
CA VAL A 66 -2.70 -7.93 6.94
C VAL A 66 -1.74 -6.76 6.82
N ARG A 67 -0.57 -7.01 6.24
CA ARG A 67 0.38 -5.98 5.81
C ARG A 67 0.27 -5.84 4.29
N TYR A 68 -0.22 -4.70 3.82
CA TYR A 68 -0.59 -4.50 2.43
C TYR A 68 0.61 -4.15 1.56
N GLY A 69 0.73 -4.80 0.40
CA GLY A 69 1.74 -4.52 -0.60
C GLY A 69 1.34 -3.42 -1.59
N SER A 70 0.11 -2.94 -1.53
CA SER A 70 -0.38 -1.83 -2.35
C SER A 70 -1.49 -1.06 -1.67
N SER A 71 -1.70 0.21 -2.05
CA SER A 71 -2.83 0.99 -1.57
C SER A 71 -4.18 0.45 -2.05
N ALA A 72 -4.22 -0.16 -3.24
CA ALA A 72 -5.45 -0.71 -3.81
C ALA A 72 -5.98 -1.92 -3.02
N ALA A 73 -5.09 -2.67 -2.36
CA ALA A 73 -5.46 -3.83 -1.54
C ALA A 73 -6.08 -3.45 -0.18
N VAL A 74 -5.86 -2.21 0.28
CA VAL A 74 -6.42 -1.70 1.53
C VAL A 74 -7.93 -1.47 1.37
N PRO A 75 -8.81 -2.03 2.22
CA PRO A 75 -10.26 -1.80 2.14
C PRO A 75 -10.61 -0.31 2.15
N SER A 76 -11.44 0.14 1.22
CA SER A 76 -11.79 1.56 1.07
C SER A 76 -13.11 1.90 1.77
N ARG A 77 -13.16 3.07 2.41
CA ARG A 77 -14.35 3.69 3.01
C ARG A 77 -14.96 4.80 2.15
N PHE A 78 -14.51 5.02 0.91
CA PHE A 78 -14.97 6.16 0.10
C PHE A 78 -16.48 6.16 -0.21
N GLU A 79 -17.10 4.98 -0.23
CA GLU A 79 -18.54 4.84 -0.47
C GLU A 79 -19.35 4.81 0.84
N GLU A 80 -18.67 4.85 1.99
CA GLU A 80 -19.33 4.93 3.30
C GLU A 80 -19.69 6.40 3.58
N PRO A 81 -20.82 6.69 4.27
CA PRO A 81 -21.13 8.04 4.71
C PRO A 81 -20.04 8.61 5.61
N ALA A 82 -19.70 9.88 5.42
CA ALA A 82 -18.73 10.57 6.28
C ALA A 82 -19.20 10.59 7.75
N THR A 83 -18.29 10.29 8.66
CA THR A 83 -18.45 10.27 10.11
C THR A 83 -17.36 11.08 10.78
N GLY A 84 -17.75 11.94 11.71
CA GLY A 84 -16.82 12.81 12.44
C GLY A 84 -16.54 14.13 11.71
N LEU A 85 -15.57 14.89 12.22
CA LEU A 85 -15.21 16.21 11.68
C LEU A 85 -14.10 16.13 10.64
N ALA A 86 -13.07 15.34 10.93
CA ALA A 86 -11.87 15.22 10.10
C ALA A 86 -11.13 13.92 10.39
N THR A 87 -10.43 13.40 9.38
CA THR A 87 -9.40 12.37 9.59
C THR A 87 -8.01 12.98 9.42
N VAL A 88 -7.14 12.79 10.42
CA VAL A 88 -5.72 13.09 10.32
C VAL A 88 -4.97 11.85 9.88
N VAL A 89 -4.29 11.93 8.74
CA VAL A 89 -3.42 10.85 8.25
C VAL A 89 -1.99 11.12 8.69
N LEU A 90 -1.42 10.21 9.47
CA LEU A 90 -0.01 10.21 9.86
C LEU A 90 0.72 9.10 9.13
N ILE A 91 1.84 9.42 8.47
CA ILE A 91 2.66 8.44 7.76
C ILE A 91 3.89 8.15 8.62
N ALA A 92 4.02 6.91 9.09
CA ALA A 92 5.10 6.46 9.95
C ALA A 92 6.22 5.84 9.13
N THR A 93 7.32 6.60 8.97
CA THR A 93 8.50 6.23 8.20
C THR A 93 9.81 6.55 8.93
N ASP A 94 10.16 5.77 9.94
CA ASP A 94 11.41 5.80 10.73
C ASP A 94 11.60 7.00 11.68
N TRP A 95 10.56 7.77 11.95
CA TRP A 95 10.59 8.91 12.88
C TRP A 95 9.65 8.69 14.08
N PRO A 96 10.00 7.79 15.03
CA PRO A 96 9.11 7.46 16.15
C PRO A 96 8.74 8.67 17.00
N ASP A 97 9.71 9.53 17.33
CA ASP A 97 9.47 10.69 18.20
C ASP A 97 8.48 11.69 17.57
N ASP A 98 8.52 11.85 16.24
CA ASP A 98 7.59 12.72 15.53
C ASP A 98 6.16 12.19 15.55
N ILE A 99 5.98 10.88 15.37
CA ILE A 99 4.67 10.24 15.50
C ILE A 99 4.14 10.37 16.93
N ALA A 100 4.97 10.07 17.94
CA ALA A 100 4.58 10.19 19.34
C ALA A 100 4.18 11.63 19.69
N ARG A 101 4.98 12.61 19.26
CA ARG A 101 4.70 14.05 19.45
C ARG A 101 3.42 14.48 18.74
N ALA A 102 3.20 14.05 17.50
CA ALA A 102 1.98 14.35 16.76
C ALA A 102 0.75 13.78 17.45
N LEU A 103 0.80 12.51 17.88
CA LEU A 103 -0.30 11.86 18.59
C LEU A 103 -0.61 12.53 19.93
N ALA A 104 0.42 12.89 20.71
CA ALA A 104 0.23 13.62 21.97
C ALA A 104 -0.42 14.99 21.75
N SER A 105 0.02 15.72 20.72
CA SER A 105 -0.55 17.01 20.36
C SER A 105 -2.02 16.89 19.92
N LEU A 106 -2.31 15.92 19.04
CA LEU A 106 -3.68 15.67 18.56
C LEU A 106 -4.58 15.27 19.71
N ARG A 107 -4.15 14.39 20.60
CA ARG A 107 -4.93 13.99 21.78
C ARG A 107 -5.26 15.17 22.71
N ALA A 108 -4.33 16.12 22.83
CA ALA A 108 -4.52 17.27 23.71
C ALA A 108 -5.39 18.38 23.11
N THR A 109 -5.50 18.46 21.77
CA THR A 109 -6.03 19.66 21.09
C THR A 109 -7.04 19.40 19.99
N ALA A 110 -7.13 18.18 19.46
CA ALA A 110 -8.05 17.86 18.38
C ALA A 110 -9.50 17.85 18.90
N PRO A 111 -10.47 18.29 18.08
CA PRO A 111 -11.89 18.09 18.35
C PRO A 111 -12.21 16.60 18.55
N GLY A 112 -13.16 16.30 19.45
CA GLY A 112 -13.45 14.92 19.88
C GLY A 112 -13.98 13.98 18.78
N ASP A 113 -14.40 14.53 17.66
CA ASP A 113 -14.85 13.83 16.45
C ASP A 113 -13.77 13.76 15.36
N THR A 114 -12.51 14.04 15.70
CA THR A 114 -11.34 13.82 14.83
C THR A 114 -10.86 12.38 14.95
N THR A 115 -10.72 11.68 13.83
CA THR A 115 -10.13 10.33 13.77
C THR A 115 -8.70 10.39 13.24
N ILE A 116 -7.90 9.36 13.56
CA ILE A 116 -6.51 9.27 13.09
C ILE A 116 -6.31 7.97 12.31
N VAL A 117 -5.69 8.07 11.15
CA VAL A 117 -5.17 6.90 10.43
C VAL A 117 -3.66 6.99 10.42
N ILE A 118 -3.00 6.00 10.99
CA ILE A 118 -1.54 5.88 10.98
C ILE A 118 -1.17 4.86 9.91
N VAL A 119 -0.41 5.27 8.90
CA VAL A 119 0.11 4.39 7.86
C VAL A 119 1.55 4.02 8.19
N ALA A 120 1.75 2.80 8.67
CA ALA A 120 3.07 2.20 8.90
C ALA A 120 3.70 1.76 7.57
N ASP A 121 4.30 2.72 6.85
CA ASP A 121 4.92 2.52 5.53
C ASP A 121 6.36 2.00 5.63
N GLY A 122 6.49 0.71 5.94
CA GLY A 122 7.77 0.04 6.18
C GLY A 122 8.61 0.70 7.29
N PRO A 123 8.05 0.90 8.52
CA PRO A 123 8.75 1.56 9.62
C PRO A 123 9.90 0.70 10.16
N SER A 124 10.84 1.36 10.82
CA SER A 124 11.93 0.73 11.57
C SER A 124 11.38 -0.16 12.69
N ALA A 125 12.18 -1.12 13.15
CA ALA A 125 11.77 -2.01 14.24
C ALA A 125 11.39 -1.24 15.52
N VAL A 126 12.08 -0.13 15.82
CA VAL A 126 11.77 0.72 16.97
C VAL A 126 10.42 1.40 16.80
N GLN A 127 10.16 2.00 15.64
CA GLN A 127 8.88 2.66 15.39
C GLN A 127 7.74 1.64 15.29
N ALA A 128 7.96 0.48 14.69
CA ALA A 128 7.00 -0.61 14.68
C ALA A 128 6.62 -1.03 16.11
N ALA A 129 7.62 -1.31 16.97
CA ALA A 129 7.37 -1.68 18.36
C ALA A 129 6.61 -0.59 19.15
N MET A 130 6.84 0.69 18.84
CA MET A 130 6.07 1.78 19.43
C MET A 130 4.61 1.81 18.94
N LEU A 131 4.38 1.59 17.64
CA LEU A 131 3.03 1.52 17.08
C LEU A 131 2.22 0.34 17.63
N GLU A 132 2.86 -0.80 17.90
CA GLU A 132 2.21 -1.96 18.54
C GLU A 132 1.78 -1.68 19.99
N GLN A 133 2.43 -0.72 20.65
CA GLN A 133 2.13 -0.31 22.03
C GLN A 133 1.12 0.82 22.10
N LEU A 134 0.60 1.31 20.96
CA LEU A 134 -0.45 2.32 20.99
C LEU A 134 -1.73 1.70 21.57
N ASP A 135 -2.07 2.11 22.79
CA ASP A 135 -3.24 1.61 23.50
C ASP A 135 -4.54 1.92 22.75
N PRO A 136 -5.47 0.96 22.60
CA PRO A 136 -6.84 1.29 22.25
C PRO A 136 -7.41 2.26 23.31
N PRO A 137 -8.24 3.23 22.94
CA PRO A 137 -8.74 4.23 23.87
C PRO A 137 -9.63 3.64 24.97
N VAL A 138 -9.66 4.36 26.09
CA VAL A 138 -10.27 3.97 27.37
C VAL A 138 -11.79 3.77 27.27
N ASP A 139 -12.44 4.35 26.26
CA ASP A 139 -13.90 4.27 26.01
C ASP A 139 -14.28 3.20 24.97
N GLY A 140 -13.32 2.41 24.49
CA GLY A 140 -13.53 1.32 23.55
C GLY A 140 -13.79 1.75 22.10
N THR A 141 -13.79 3.05 21.77
CA THR A 141 -13.97 3.53 20.39
C THR A 141 -12.63 3.96 19.80
N PRO A 142 -11.99 3.19 18.90
CA PRO A 142 -10.65 3.49 18.43
C PRO A 142 -10.57 4.88 17.76
N TRP A 143 -9.96 5.85 18.45
CA TRP A 143 -9.65 7.19 17.92
C TRP A 143 -8.52 7.15 16.88
N HIS A 144 -7.82 6.03 16.77
CA HIS A 144 -6.82 5.77 15.73
C HIS A 144 -6.94 4.35 15.16
N GLU A 145 -6.52 4.20 13.90
CA GLU A 145 -6.35 2.92 13.19
C GLU A 145 -4.93 2.87 12.61
N VAL A 146 -4.24 1.73 12.73
CA VAL A 146 -2.91 1.54 12.14
C VAL A 146 -3.00 0.61 10.93
N ILE A 147 -2.60 1.10 9.76
CA ILE A 147 -2.51 0.32 8.53
C ILE A 147 -1.05 0.01 8.23
N TRP A 148 -0.75 -1.26 8.06
CA TRP A 148 0.63 -1.73 7.87
C TRP A 148 0.88 -2.06 6.41
N THR A 149 2.05 -1.67 5.92
CA THR A 149 2.53 -2.11 4.61
C THR A 149 3.49 -3.30 4.76
N SER A 150 3.54 -4.16 3.74
CA SER A 150 4.47 -5.29 3.71
C SER A 150 5.91 -4.85 3.46
N GLU A 151 6.08 -3.74 2.73
CA GLU A 151 7.35 -3.07 2.43
C GLU A 151 7.14 -1.56 2.42
N ARG A 152 8.21 -0.78 2.27
CA ARG A 152 8.11 0.66 2.05
C ARG A 152 7.60 0.95 0.63
N LEU A 153 6.38 1.45 0.53
CA LEU A 153 5.67 1.77 -0.70
C LEU A 153 5.87 3.23 -1.15
N GLY A 154 6.25 4.11 -0.22
CA GLY A 154 6.52 5.51 -0.47
C GLY A 154 5.31 6.43 -0.31
N GLN A 155 5.58 7.74 -0.27
CA GLN A 155 4.63 8.78 0.15
C GLN A 155 3.29 8.75 -0.59
N GLY A 156 3.30 8.59 -1.92
CA GLY A 156 2.06 8.58 -2.71
C GLY A 156 1.17 7.38 -2.39
N ALA A 157 1.76 6.19 -2.28
CA ALA A 157 1.03 4.99 -1.88
C ALA A 157 0.52 5.10 -0.44
N ALA A 158 1.38 5.54 0.49
CA ALA A 158 1.02 5.72 1.90
C ALA A 158 -0.12 6.75 2.09
N THR A 159 -0.09 7.87 1.36
CA THR A 159 -1.17 8.87 1.40
C THR A 159 -2.48 8.28 0.87
N ASN A 160 -2.43 7.54 -0.24
CA ASN A 160 -3.62 6.86 -0.78
C ASN A 160 -4.18 5.80 0.17
N ILE A 161 -3.33 5.10 0.92
CA ILE A 161 -3.77 4.19 1.99
C ILE A 161 -4.53 4.96 3.06
N GLY A 162 -3.96 6.07 3.54
CA GLY A 162 -4.58 6.93 4.53
C GLY A 162 -5.95 7.45 4.08
N LEU A 163 -6.02 7.96 2.85
CA LEU A 163 -7.28 8.43 2.25
C LEU A 163 -8.33 7.32 2.17
N ARG A 164 -7.95 6.13 1.71
CA ARG A 164 -8.88 4.98 1.62
C ARG A 164 -9.50 4.60 2.97
N ARG A 165 -8.82 4.91 4.08
CA ARG A 165 -9.30 4.61 5.44
C ARG A 165 -9.87 5.82 6.16
N ALA A 166 -9.78 7.01 5.57
CA ALA A 166 -10.40 8.20 6.13
C ALA A 166 -11.91 7.98 6.27
N SER A 167 -12.45 8.50 7.37
CA SER A 167 -13.85 8.33 7.73
C SER A 167 -14.64 9.62 7.61
N ALA A 168 -13.98 10.77 7.48
CA ALA A 168 -14.58 12.10 7.35
C ALA A 168 -14.17 12.76 6.03
#